data_AF-A0A534PMK9-F1
#
_entry.id   AF-A0A534PMK9-F1
#
_cell.length_a   1.000
_cell.length_b   1.000
_cell.length_c   1.000
_cell.angle_alpha   90.00
_cell.angle_beta   90.00
_cell.angle_gamma   90.00
#
_symmetry.space_group_name_H-M   'P 1'
#
loop_
_entity.id
_entity.type
_entity.pdbx_description
1 polymer ?
#
loop_
_entity_poly.entity_id
_entity_poly.type
_entity_poly.pdbx_seq_one_letter_code
_entity_poly.pdbx_strand_id
1 'polypeptide(L)'
;MSAAGKIAVKAGVVAAAALAAAGARADTYLQELQASAREQRLAEAAGWLKLLHYERGLFGGWHSEAEAKFFLSPRGLSDPATELEATLAGFFSGADVQCRFPARMAWLNGRLHFDFARLPLASCPKFEEFYAKIAARSVTLVFSSYFLNSPASAFGHTLLRLDKGDESVAGKHFELLDYGVNYTATIDTGNAFIYAVKGLFGLFPGQFSAIPYFYKVREYNDFESRDLWEYDLSLTPEQVALVVAHIWELGSTQFPYY
;
A
#
# COMPACT_ATOMS: atom_id res chain seq x y z
N MET A 1 27.49 13.15 -53.27
CA MET A 1 26.57 13.64 -52.22
C MET A 1 25.19 13.05 -52.48
N SER A 2 24.53 12.26 -51.63
CA SER A 2 24.89 11.55 -50.40
C SER A 2 23.85 10.43 -50.26
N ALA A 3 24.19 9.20 -50.66
CA ALA A 3 23.33 8.03 -50.42
C ALA A 3 23.12 7.78 -48.91
N ALA A 4 24.09 8.20 -48.09
CA ALA A 4 24.02 8.20 -46.63
C ALA A 4 22.88 9.07 -46.07
N GLY A 5 22.59 10.22 -46.70
CA GLY A 5 21.49 11.10 -46.29
C GLY A 5 20.09 10.49 -46.48
N LYS A 6 19.90 9.66 -47.52
CA LYS A 6 18.60 9.01 -47.79
C LYS A 6 18.34 7.81 -46.86
N ILE A 7 19.40 7.13 -46.40
CA ILE A 7 19.30 6.00 -45.46
C ILE A 7 18.96 6.50 -44.05
N ALA A 8 19.61 7.59 -43.60
CA ALA A 8 19.33 8.19 -42.29
C ALA A 8 17.88 8.70 -42.17
N VAL A 9 17.34 9.34 -43.23
CA VAL A 9 15.94 9.81 -43.26
C VAL A 9 14.96 8.65 -43.23
N LYS A 10 15.20 7.56 -43.98
CA LYS A 10 14.33 6.37 -43.96
C LYS A 10 14.34 5.66 -42.60
N ALA A 11 15.50 5.53 -41.97
CA ALA A 11 15.61 4.94 -40.63
C ALA A 11 14.86 5.76 -39.57
N GLY A 12 14.94 7.09 -39.62
CA GLY A 12 14.20 7.99 -38.72
C GLY A 12 12.68 7.91 -38.88
N VAL A 13 12.18 7.79 -40.12
CA VAL A 13 10.75 7.65 -40.40
C VAL A 13 10.20 6.30 -39.92
N VAL A 14 10.95 5.21 -40.09
CA VAL A 14 10.55 3.88 -39.62
C VAL A 14 10.53 3.80 -38.09
N ALA A 15 11.52 4.38 -37.41
CA ALA A 15 11.55 4.44 -35.95
C ALA A 15 10.37 5.27 -35.38
N ALA A 16 10.08 6.42 -35.98
CA ALA A 16 8.95 7.25 -35.56
C ALA A 16 7.59 6.56 -35.76
N ALA A 17 7.39 5.86 -36.89
CA ALA A 17 6.18 5.09 -37.15
C ALA A 17 6.02 3.90 -36.18
N ALA A 18 7.11 3.23 -35.80
CA ALA A 18 7.10 2.15 -34.82
C ALA A 18 6.74 2.65 -33.41
N LEU A 19 7.29 3.80 -32.98
CA LEU A 19 6.91 4.42 -31.70
C LEU A 19 5.44 4.87 -31.69
N ALA A 20 4.95 5.45 -32.78
CA ALA A 20 3.55 5.86 -32.90
C ALA A 20 2.58 4.67 -32.85
N ALA A 21 2.92 3.56 -33.53
CA ALA A 21 2.13 2.33 -33.49
C ALA A 21 2.14 1.65 -32.10
N ALA A 22 3.27 1.70 -31.40
CA ALA A 22 3.38 1.20 -30.03
C ALA A 22 2.53 2.04 -29.05
N GLY A 23 2.55 3.37 -29.19
CA GLY A 23 1.69 4.28 -28.41
C GLY A 23 0.21 4.03 -28.65
N ALA A 24 -0.22 3.94 -29.91
CA ALA A 24 -1.61 3.65 -30.25
C ALA A 24 -2.10 2.28 -29.72
N ARG A 25 -1.23 1.26 -29.68
CA ARG A 25 -1.55 -0.06 -29.12
C ARG A 25 -1.65 -0.04 -27.58
N ALA A 26 -0.86 0.78 -26.91
CA ALA A 26 -0.94 0.97 -25.46
C ALA A 26 -2.23 1.71 -25.09
N ASP A 27 -2.59 2.76 -25.84
CA ASP A 27 -3.81 3.53 -25.63
C ASP A 27 -5.08 2.68 -25.81
N THR A 28 -5.12 1.80 -26.82
CA THR A 28 -6.26 0.89 -27.00
C THR A 28 -6.37 -0.12 -25.85
N TYR A 29 -5.24 -0.64 -25.37
CA TYR A 29 -5.26 -1.60 -24.25
C TYR A 29 -5.72 -0.97 -22.94
N LEU A 30 -5.26 0.25 -22.63
CA LEU A 30 -5.71 0.99 -21.47
C LEU A 30 -7.23 1.20 -21.50
N GLN A 31 -7.78 1.58 -22.66
CA GLN A 31 -9.22 1.77 -22.83
C GLN A 31 -10.01 0.46 -22.62
N GLU A 32 -9.51 -0.68 -23.12
CA GLU A 32 -10.09 -2.01 -22.88
C GLU A 32 -10.14 -2.33 -21.37
N LEU A 33 -9.02 -2.13 -20.66
CA LEU A 33 -8.93 -2.39 -19.22
C LEU A 33 -9.87 -1.48 -18.41
N GLN A 34 -9.93 -0.18 -18.73
CA GLN A 34 -10.84 0.75 -18.07
C GLN A 34 -12.31 0.39 -18.35
N ALA A 35 -12.64 -0.02 -19.58
CA ALA A 35 -13.99 -0.46 -19.91
C ALA A 35 -14.38 -1.72 -19.11
N SER A 36 -13.51 -2.72 -19.04
CA SER A 36 -13.75 -3.93 -18.24
C SER A 36 -13.86 -3.61 -16.74
N ALA A 37 -13.03 -2.70 -16.22
CA ALA A 37 -13.10 -2.29 -14.82
C ALA A 37 -14.45 -1.61 -14.47
N ARG A 38 -14.99 -0.80 -15.38
CA ARG A 38 -16.32 -0.21 -15.24
C ARG A 38 -17.43 -1.26 -15.30
N GLU A 39 -17.37 -2.17 -16.26
CA GLU A 39 -18.34 -3.27 -16.40
C GLU A 39 -18.40 -4.15 -15.15
N GLN A 40 -17.23 -4.49 -14.59
CA GLN A 40 -17.12 -5.27 -13.35
C GLN A 40 -17.35 -4.45 -12.07
N ARG A 41 -17.60 -3.13 -12.18
CA ARG A 41 -17.79 -2.18 -11.07
C ARG A 41 -16.67 -2.25 -10.03
N LEU A 42 -15.42 -2.37 -10.50
CA LEU A 42 -14.25 -2.56 -9.62
C LEU A 42 -14.03 -1.37 -8.67
N ALA A 43 -14.44 -0.16 -9.06
CA ALA A 43 -14.37 1.04 -8.22
C ALA A 43 -15.19 0.93 -6.92
N GLU A 44 -16.21 0.07 -6.90
CA GLU A 44 -17.08 -0.17 -5.75
C GLU A 44 -16.72 -1.47 -5.00
N ALA A 45 -15.76 -2.23 -5.52
CA ALA A 45 -15.37 -3.49 -4.91
C ALA A 45 -14.69 -3.23 -3.57
N ALA A 46 -15.04 -4.03 -2.55
CA ALA A 46 -14.51 -3.88 -1.21
C ALA A 46 -12.97 -3.87 -1.17
N GLY A 47 -12.31 -4.69 -1.98
CA GLY A 47 -10.85 -4.72 -2.06
C GLY A 47 -10.24 -3.39 -2.53
N TRP A 48 -10.79 -2.80 -3.58
CA TRP A 48 -10.36 -1.49 -4.08
C TRP A 48 -10.58 -0.41 -3.02
N LEU A 49 -11.76 -0.41 -2.40
CA LEU A 49 -12.12 0.58 -1.40
C LEU A 49 -11.22 0.50 -0.17
N LYS A 50 -10.83 -0.71 0.25
CA LYS A 50 -9.94 -0.94 1.40
C LYS A 50 -8.47 -0.62 1.11
N LEU A 51 -7.97 -0.90 -0.09
CA LEU A 51 -6.62 -0.46 -0.50
C LEU A 51 -6.48 1.06 -0.44
N LEU A 52 -7.56 1.78 -0.73
CA LEU A 52 -7.59 3.24 -0.73
C LEU A 52 -8.14 3.85 0.55
N HIS A 53 -8.46 3.04 1.57
CA HIS A 53 -9.01 3.50 2.85
C HIS A 53 -10.24 4.40 2.69
N TYR A 54 -11.14 4.09 1.75
CA TYR A 54 -12.40 4.82 1.62
C TYR A 54 -13.41 4.40 2.68
N GLU A 55 -14.07 5.41 3.20
CA GLU A 55 -15.23 5.30 4.08
C GLU A 55 -16.42 6.06 3.50
N ARG A 56 -17.62 5.73 3.98
CA ARG A 56 -18.83 6.45 3.62
C ARG A 56 -18.93 7.72 4.45
N GLY A 57 -19.02 8.86 3.79
CA GLY A 57 -19.25 10.14 4.47
C GLY A 57 -20.64 10.22 5.12
N LEU A 58 -20.79 11.13 6.09
CA LEU A 58 -22.06 11.38 6.81
C LEU A 58 -23.23 11.75 5.87
N PHE A 59 -22.93 12.39 4.73
CA PHE A 59 -23.92 12.78 3.72
C PHE A 59 -23.94 11.84 2.51
N GLY A 60 -23.39 10.63 2.65
CA GLY A 60 -23.14 9.72 1.54
C GLY A 60 -21.85 10.04 0.78
N GLY A 61 -21.64 9.34 -0.33
CA GLY A 61 -20.38 9.41 -1.09
C GLY A 61 -19.23 8.65 -0.43
N TRP A 62 -18.06 8.71 -1.06
CA TRP A 62 -16.82 8.11 -0.58
C TRP A 62 -15.84 9.20 -0.17
N HIS A 63 -15.09 8.95 0.89
CA HIS A 63 -13.99 9.80 1.32
C HIS A 63 -12.87 8.92 1.88
N SER A 64 -11.63 9.19 1.48
CA SER A 64 -10.47 8.52 2.06
C SER A 64 -9.77 9.43 3.06
N GLU A 65 -9.29 8.83 4.15
CA GLU A 65 -8.49 9.50 5.16
C GLU A 65 -7.01 9.62 4.77
N ALA A 66 -6.57 8.98 3.68
CA ALA A 66 -5.19 9.11 3.21
C ALA A 66 -4.91 10.53 2.71
N GLU A 67 -3.66 11.00 2.83
CA GLU A 67 -3.26 12.28 2.24
C GLU A 67 -3.47 12.33 0.71
N ALA A 68 -3.76 13.52 0.19
CA ALA A 68 -3.97 13.76 -1.25
C ALA A 68 -2.84 13.18 -2.13
N LYS A 69 -1.59 13.21 -1.64
CA LYS A 69 -0.44 12.70 -2.38
C LYS A 69 -0.51 11.19 -2.64
N PHE A 70 -1.27 10.43 -1.85
CA PHE A 70 -1.48 8.98 -2.03
C PHE A 70 -2.25 8.62 -3.30
N PHE A 71 -2.98 9.59 -3.87
CA PHE A 71 -3.81 9.42 -5.04
C PHE A 71 -3.09 9.86 -6.31
N LEU A 72 -3.41 9.20 -7.42
CA LEU A 72 -2.96 9.57 -8.76
C LEU A 72 -3.95 10.54 -9.43
N SER A 73 -5.23 10.40 -9.12
CA SER A 73 -6.28 11.31 -9.56
C SER A 73 -6.37 12.53 -8.63
N PRO A 74 -6.47 13.76 -9.16
CA PRO A 74 -6.81 14.94 -8.37
C PRO A 74 -8.15 14.82 -7.62
N ARG A 75 -9.05 13.95 -8.10
CA ARG A 75 -10.33 13.63 -7.44
C ARG A 75 -10.29 12.34 -6.62
N GLY A 76 -9.12 11.72 -6.51
CA GLY A 76 -8.95 10.41 -5.88
C GLY A 76 -9.40 10.40 -4.41
N LEU A 77 -9.28 11.49 -3.67
CA LEU A 77 -9.77 11.54 -2.28
C LEU A 77 -11.26 11.22 -2.09
N SER A 78 -12.10 11.43 -3.11
CA SER A 78 -13.55 11.29 -3.00
C SER A 78 -14.21 10.49 -4.13
N ASP A 79 -13.45 10.11 -5.16
CA ASP A 79 -13.96 9.44 -6.35
C ASP A 79 -13.11 8.19 -6.67
N PRO A 80 -13.48 7.02 -6.09
CA PRO A 80 -12.79 5.75 -6.30
C PRO A 80 -12.69 5.32 -7.76
N ALA A 81 -13.65 5.74 -8.60
CA ALA A 81 -13.66 5.38 -10.02
C ALA A 81 -12.58 6.15 -10.77
N THR A 82 -12.46 7.46 -10.52
CA THR A 82 -11.40 8.24 -11.15
C THR A 82 -10.01 7.81 -10.71
N GLU A 83 -9.85 7.42 -9.44
CA GLU A 83 -8.57 6.90 -8.95
C GLU A 83 -8.22 5.58 -9.62
N LEU A 84 -9.21 4.71 -9.87
CA LEU A 84 -8.99 3.43 -10.54
C LEU A 84 -8.52 3.66 -11.98
N GLU A 85 -9.21 4.53 -12.71
CA GLU A 85 -8.84 4.85 -14.09
C GLU A 85 -7.46 5.52 -14.17
N ALA A 86 -7.15 6.43 -13.24
CA ALA A 86 -5.83 7.07 -13.12
C ALA A 86 -4.74 6.06 -12.73
N THR A 87 -5.05 5.08 -11.89
CA THR A 87 -4.13 3.99 -11.52
C THR A 87 -3.80 3.12 -12.72
N LEU A 88 -4.82 2.69 -13.47
CA LEU A 88 -4.61 1.93 -14.70
C LEU A 88 -3.76 2.72 -15.71
N ALA A 89 -4.10 3.99 -15.94
CA ALA A 89 -3.32 4.85 -16.85
C ALA A 89 -1.87 5.03 -16.36
N GLY A 90 -1.69 5.22 -15.06
CA GLY A 90 -0.38 5.37 -14.43
C GLY A 90 0.53 4.16 -14.65
N PHE A 91 -0.01 2.94 -14.67
CA PHE A 91 0.80 1.75 -14.95
C PHE A 91 1.41 1.73 -16.37
N PHE A 92 0.79 2.39 -17.35
CA PHE A 92 1.35 2.57 -18.70
C PHE A 92 2.36 3.71 -18.78
N SER A 93 2.37 4.62 -17.80
CA SER A 93 3.28 5.78 -17.78
C SER A 93 4.71 5.45 -17.38
N GLY A 94 4.94 4.30 -16.74
CA GLY A 94 6.28 3.77 -16.47
C GLY A 94 6.46 3.17 -15.08
N ALA A 95 7.72 2.94 -14.72
CA ALA A 95 8.13 2.23 -13.52
C ALA A 95 7.72 2.91 -12.21
N ASP A 96 7.66 4.25 -12.17
CA ASP A 96 7.39 5.00 -10.95
C ASP A 96 6.06 4.59 -10.30
N VAL A 97 4.97 4.58 -11.07
CA VAL A 97 3.64 4.20 -10.58
C VAL A 97 3.59 2.71 -10.22
N GLN A 98 4.14 1.83 -11.06
CA GLN A 98 4.13 0.39 -10.80
C GLN A 98 4.87 0.04 -9.51
N CYS A 99 6.03 0.65 -9.28
CA CYS A 99 6.85 0.42 -8.10
C CYS A 99 6.30 1.11 -6.86
N ARG A 100 5.51 2.17 -7.02
CA ARG A 100 4.82 2.84 -5.93
C ARG A 100 3.58 2.08 -5.46
N PHE A 101 2.87 1.42 -6.38
CA PHE A 101 1.59 0.76 -6.10
C PHE A 101 1.54 -0.73 -6.50
N PRO A 102 2.43 -1.58 -5.95
CA PRO A 102 2.46 -3.01 -6.25
C PRO A 102 1.20 -3.75 -5.77
N ALA A 103 0.54 -3.33 -4.68
CA ALA A 103 -0.69 -3.96 -4.20
C ALA A 103 -1.87 -3.65 -5.10
N ARG A 104 -2.00 -2.40 -5.55
CA ARG A 104 -3.03 -2.01 -6.54
C ARG A 104 -2.83 -2.77 -7.85
N MET A 105 -1.58 -2.89 -8.32
CA MET A 105 -1.24 -3.67 -9.51
C MET A 105 -1.65 -5.14 -9.34
N ALA A 106 -1.24 -5.77 -8.24
CA ALA A 106 -1.56 -7.17 -7.97
C ALA A 106 -3.07 -7.42 -7.87
N TRP A 107 -3.79 -6.54 -7.16
CA TRP A 107 -5.25 -6.64 -7.00
C TRP A 107 -5.98 -6.45 -8.35
N LEU A 108 -5.63 -5.43 -9.12
CA LEU A 108 -6.25 -5.17 -10.43
C LEU A 108 -5.93 -6.28 -11.43
N ASN A 109 -4.69 -6.78 -11.44
CA ASN A 109 -4.32 -7.94 -12.26
C ASN A 109 -5.14 -9.19 -11.91
N GLY A 110 -5.43 -9.42 -10.64
CA GLY A 110 -6.30 -10.51 -10.19
C GLY A 110 -7.75 -10.42 -10.69
N ARG A 111 -8.20 -9.23 -11.12
CA ARG A 111 -9.57 -8.98 -11.62
C ARG A 111 -9.65 -8.81 -13.12
N LEU A 112 -8.61 -8.23 -13.73
CA LEU A 112 -8.58 -7.85 -15.14
C LEU A 112 -7.67 -8.75 -15.99
N HIS A 113 -6.84 -9.59 -15.35
CA HIS A 113 -5.94 -10.55 -16.00
C HIS A 113 -5.05 -9.88 -17.06
N PHE A 114 -4.12 -9.03 -16.61
CA PHE A 114 -3.30 -8.23 -17.50
C PHE A 114 -2.45 -9.10 -18.44
N ASP A 115 -2.50 -8.78 -19.73
CA ASP A 115 -1.50 -9.16 -20.72
C ASP A 115 -0.22 -8.33 -20.53
N PHE A 116 0.78 -8.94 -19.89
CA PHE A 116 2.07 -8.30 -19.64
C PHE A 116 2.94 -8.11 -20.89
N ALA A 117 2.57 -8.66 -22.05
CA ALA A 117 3.20 -8.29 -23.32
C ALA A 117 2.72 -6.91 -23.80
N ARG A 118 1.52 -6.48 -23.38
CA ARG A 118 0.95 -5.15 -23.68
C ARG A 118 1.13 -4.15 -22.54
N LEU A 119 1.30 -4.64 -21.31
CA LEU A 119 1.66 -3.84 -20.13
C LEU A 119 2.91 -4.44 -19.47
N PRO A 120 4.12 -4.14 -19.97
CA PRO A 120 5.34 -4.70 -19.39
C PRO A 120 5.52 -4.30 -17.92
N LEU A 121 5.90 -5.28 -17.10
CA LEU A 121 6.26 -5.04 -15.72
C LEU A 121 7.59 -4.31 -15.63
N ALA A 122 7.62 -3.25 -14.83
CA ALA A 122 8.85 -2.60 -14.44
C ALA A 122 9.58 -3.40 -13.36
N SER A 123 10.93 -3.36 -13.38
CA SER A 123 11.72 -3.82 -12.24
C SER A 123 11.65 -2.78 -11.13
N CYS A 124 11.44 -3.24 -9.89
CA CYS A 124 11.27 -2.39 -8.73
C CYS A 124 12.24 -2.80 -7.61
N PRO A 125 13.56 -2.57 -7.77
CA PRO A 125 14.57 -3.14 -6.87
C PRO A 125 14.35 -2.82 -5.39
N LYS A 126 13.90 -1.60 -5.07
CA LYS A 126 13.62 -1.20 -3.67
C LYS A 126 12.45 -1.96 -3.07
N PHE A 127 11.38 -2.18 -3.85
CA PHE A 127 10.23 -2.96 -3.41
C PHE A 127 10.60 -4.44 -3.31
N GLU A 128 11.34 -4.97 -4.28
CA GLU A 128 11.84 -6.36 -4.27
C GLU A 128 12.72 -6.62 -3.04
N GLU A 129 13.65 -5.71 -2.71
CA GLU A 129 14.46 -5.77 -1.50
C GLU A 129 13.61 -5.72 -0.23
N PHE A 130 12.66 -4.78 -0.15
CA PHE A 130 11.72 -4.69 0.97
C PHE A 130 10.94 -6.00 1.15
N TYR A 131 10.33 -6.49 0.07
CA TYR A 131 9.51 -7.70 0.09
C TYR A 131 10.31 -8.93 0.50
N ALA A 132 11.54 -9.08 -0.03
CA ALA A 132 12.46 -10.14 0.34
C ALA A 132 12.94 -10.04 1.80
N LYS A 133 13.11 -8.82 2.32
CA LYS A 133 13.50 -8.60 3.72
C LYS A 133 12.38 -8.98 4.69
N ILE A 134 11.14 -8.66 4.33
CA ILE A 134 9.94 -9.01 5.10
C ILE A 134 9.69 -10.52 5.07
N ALA A 135 9.75 -11.16 3.89
CA ALA A 135 9.63 -12.61 3.70
C ALA A 135 8.46 -13.27 4.47
N ALA A 136 7.32 -12.57 4.58
CA ALA A 136 6.19 -13.03 5.38
C ALA A 136 5.51 -14.26 4.75
N ARG A 137 5.16 -15.23 5.59
CA ARG A 137 4.37 -16.43 5.26
C ARG A 137 3.01 -16.44 5.94
N SER A 138 2.90 -15.80 7.10
CA SER A 138 1.64 -15.62 7.84
C SER A 138 1.54 -14.20 8.40
N VAL A 139 0.36 -13.87 8.92
CA VAL A 139 0.10 -12.61 9.61
C VAL A 139 -0.65 -12.92 10.91
N THR A 140 -0.11 -12.48 12.03
CA THR A 140 -0.74 -12.58 13.35
C THR A 140 -1.27 -11.22 13.78
N LEU A 141 -2.51 -11.17 14.24
CA LEU A 141 -3.07 -10.00 14.92
C LEU A 141 -2.64 -10.05 16.39
N VAL A 142 -1.93 -9.02 16.85
CA VAL A 142 -1.46 -8.92 18.23
C VAL A 142 -2.14 -7.74 18.92
N PHE A 143 -2.74 -7.98 20.08
CA PHE A 143 -3.34 -6.96 20.93
C PHE A 143 -2.60 -6.87 22.27
N SER A 144 -2.23 -5.65 22.65
CA SER A 144 -1.63 -5.34 23.97
C SER A 144 -2.69 -4.80 24.92
N SER A 145 -2.86 -5.45 26.08
CA SER A 145 -3.87 -5.10 27.10
C SER A 145 -3.62 -3.71 27.71
N TYR A 146 -4.62 -2.98 28.18
CA TYR A 146 -4.52 -1.58 28.63
C TYR A 146 -3.36 -1.24 29.60
N PHE A 147 -2.71 -0.07 29.42
CA PHE A 147 -1.71 0.46 30.36
C PHE A 147 -2.11 1.83 30.88
N LEU A 148 -2.80 1.83 32.02
CA LEU A 148 -3.40 3.03 32.63
C LEU A 148 -2.39 4.06 33.12
N ASN A 149 -1.11 3.68 33.25
CA ASN A 149 -0.03 4.55 33.69
C ASN A 149 0.49 5.50 32.60
N SER A 150 0.05 5.33 31.35
CA SER A 150 0.34 6.25 30.25
C SER A 150 -0.95 6.56 29.48
N PRO A 151 -1.36 7.85 29.35
CA PRO A 151 -2.56 8.23 28.61
C PRO A 151 -2.57 7.72 27.15
N ALA A 152 -1.40 7.67 26.52
CA ALA A 152 -1.25 7.20 25.15
C ALA A 152 -1.46 5.66 25.01
N SER A 153 -1.24 4.91 26.10
CA SER A 153 -1.31 3.44 26.13
C SER A 153 -2.55 2.91 26.86
N ALA A 154 -3.37 3.79 27.42
CA ALA A 154 -4.51 3.48 28.27
C ALA A 154 -5.62 2.72 27.56
N PHE A 155 -5.67 2.75 26.22
CA PHE A 155 -6.67 2.06 25.39
C PHE A 155 -6.17 0.79 24.70
N GLY A 156 -4.94 0.36 25.00
CA GLY A 156 -4.35 -0.79 24.31
C GLY A 156 -3.90 -0.43 22.89
N HIS A 157 -3.10 -1.31 22.29
CA HIS A 157 -2.70 -1.17 20.89
C HIS A 157 -2.82 -2.50 20.17
N THR A 158 -3.36 -2.41 18.97
CA THR A 158 -3.40 -3.51 18.00
C THR A 158 -2.29 -3.31 16.99
N LEU A 159 -1.55 -4.37 16.70
CA LEU A 159 -0.51 -4.39 15.68
C LEU A 159 -0.60 -5.71 14.90
N LEU A 160 -0.09 -5.72 13.68
CA LEU A 160 0.07 -6.95 12.90
C LEU A 160 1.51 -7.43 13.00
N ARG A 161 1.75 -8.69 13.29
CA ARG A 161 3.05 -9.33 13.14
C ARG A 161 3.08 -10.07 11.80
N LEU A 162 4.16 -9.88 11.05
CA LEU A 162 4.43 -10.57 9.79
C LEU A 162 5.48 -11.65 10.05
N ASP A 163 5.07 -12.92 10.02
CA ASP A 163 5.92 -14.03 10.44
C ASP A 163 6.58 -14.70 9.25
N LYS A 164 7.86 -15.07 9.38
CA LYS A 164 8.65 -15.67 8.28
C LYS A 164 8.44 -17.19 8.10
N GLY A 165 7.73 -17.87 9.01
CA GLY A 165 7.40 -19.31 8.90
C GLY A 165 6.78 -19.91 10.16
N ASP A 166 6.33 -21.17 10.07
CA ASP A 166 5.50 -21.93 11.04
C ASP A 166 6.12 -22.19 12.44
N GLU A 167 7.15 -21.44 12.86
CA GLU A 167 7.80 -21.61 14.17
C GLU A 167 7.10 -20.85 15.31
N SER A 168 5.79 -20.63 15.22
CA SER A 168 4.93 -20.54 16.41
C SER A 168 4.74 -21.93 17.06
N VAL A 169 5.85 -22.67 17.22
CA VAL A 169 5.90 -23.87 18.06
C VAL A 169 6.09 -23.38 19.49
N ALA A 170 5.00 -23.45 20.26
CA ALA A 170 4.94 -23.34 21.72
C ALA A 170 6.33 -23.33 22.41
N GLY A 171 6.85 -22.13 22.70
CA GLY A 171 7.95 -21.93 23.65
C GLY A 171 9.36 -21.74 23.09
N LYS A 172 9.58 -21.39 21.81
CA LYS A 172 10.92 -20.98 21.32
C LYS A 172 10.92 -19.61 20.63
N HIS A 173 11.68 -18.69 21.21
CA HIS A 173 11.80 -17.27 20.84
C HIS A 173 12.52 -17.03 19.49
N PHE A 174 11.84 -17.25 18.36
CA PHE A 174 12.26 -16.70 17.05
C PHE A 174 11.47 -15.45 16.63
N GLU A 175 10.45 -15.07 17.41
CA GLU A 175 9.61 -13.86 17.25
C GLU A 175 10.42 -12.55 17.17
N LEU A 176 11.67 -12.56 17.64
CA LEU A 176 12.55 -11.38 17.68
C LEU A 176 13.04 -10.92 16.29
N LEU A 177 12.82 -11.70 15.23
CA LEU A 177 13.23 -11.38 13.85
C LEU A 177 12.06 -11.02 12.92
N ASP A 178 10.82 -11.14 13.41
CA ASP A 178 9.61 -10.80 12.66
C ASP A 178 9.41 -9.28 12.60
N TYR A 179 8.51 -8.83 11.74
CA TYR A 179 8.18 -7.41 11.61
C TYR A 179 6.81 -7.12 12.22
N GLY A 180 6.76 -6.17 13.16
CA GLY A 180 5.53 -5.57 13.63
C GLY A 180 5.14 -4.39 12.73
N VAL A 181 3.90 -4.38 12.29
CA VAL A 181 3.26 -3.27 11.58
C VAL A 181 2.35 -2.57 12.57
N ASN A 182 2.71 -1.34 12.90
CA ASN A 182 1.95 -0.50 13.80
C ASN A 182 1.49 0.78 13.09
N TYR A 183 0.40 1.34 13.60
CA TYR A 183 -0.08 2.66 13.23
C TYR A 183 0.17 3.61 14.42
N THR A 184 1.01 4.63 14.23
CA THR A 184 1.43 5.53 15.31
C THR A 184 1.33 6.99 14.90
N ALA A 185 0.96 7.84 15.85
CA ALA A 185 1.07 9.29 15.74
C ALA A 185 2.53 9.75 15.73
N THR A 186 2.85 10.71 14.88
CA THR A 186 4.09 11.49 15.00
C THR A 186 3.82 12.72 15.86
N ILE A 187 4.35 12.72 17.09
CA ILE A 187 4.17 13.83 18.04
C ILE A 187 5.11 14.97 17.64
N ASP A 188 4.54 16.13 17.32
CA ASP A 188 5.27 17.32 16.87
C ASP A 188 5.20 18.49 17.88
N THR A 189 4.65 18.25 19.07
CA THR A 189 4.42 19.28 20.09
C THR A 189 4.72 18.80 21.50
N GLY A 190 5.34 19.67 22.31
CA GLY A 190 5.54 19.46 23.75
C GLY A 190 4.49 20.16 24.63
N ASN A 191 3.55 20.90 24.04
CA ASN A 191 2.53 21.65 24.79
C ASN A 191 1.33 20.74 25.08
N ALA A 192 1.03 20.50 26.35
CA ALA A 192 -0.04 19.60 26.79
C ALA A 192 -1.45 19.98 26.29
N PHE A 193 -1.74 21.28 26.15
CA PHE A 193 -3.03 21.73 25.61
C PHE A 193 -3.13 21.48 24.11
N ILE A 194 -2.08 21.83 23.34
CA ILE A 194 -2.04 21.56 21.90
C ILE A 194 -2.09 20.05 21.66
N TYR A 195 -1.40 19.27 22.48
CA TYR A 195 -1.43 17.81 22.42
C TYR A 195 -2.85 17.27 22.62
N ALA A 196 -3.57 17.72 23.64
CA ALA A 196 -4.94 17.29 23.90
C ALA A 196 -5.90 17.66 22.77
N VAL A 197 -5.77 18.88 22.23
CA VAL A 197 -6.56 19.32 21.05
C VAL A 197 -6.21 18.48 19.83
N LYS A 198 -4.93 18.25 19.54
CA LYS A 198 -4.53 17.49 18.37
C LYS A 198 -4.96 16.03 18.44
N GLY A 199 -4.89 15.39 19.60
CA GLY A 199 -5.43 14.05 19.81
C GLY A 199 -6.94 14.02 19.58
N LEU A 200 -7.70 14.86 20.30
CA LEU A 200 -9.16 14.84 20.21
C LEU A 200 -9.72 15.08 18.81
N PHE A 201 -9.03 15.89 17.98
CA PHE A 201 -9.50 16.27 16.65
C PHE A 201 -8.74 15.59 15.49
N GLY A 202 -7.90 14.58 15.75
CA GLY A 202 -7.27 13.83 14.66
C GLY A 202 -6.11 14.55 13.96
N LEU A 203 -5.54 15.59 14.58
CA LEU A 203 -4.59 16.51 13.94
C LEU A 203 -3.13 16.04 14.03
N PHE A 204 -2.88 14.87 14.61
CA PHE A 204 -1.57 14.23 14.53
C PHE A 204 -1.44 13.46 13.21
N PRO A 205 -0.30 13.55 12.52
CA PRO A 205 -0.04 12.70 11.37
C PRO A 205 0.26 11.27 11.85
N GLY A 206 -0.66 10.36 11.56
CA GLY A 206 -0.52 8.93 11.75
C GLY A 206 0.12 8.28 10.53
N GLN A 207 0.97 7.30 10.78
CA GLN A 207 1.67 6.57 9.72
C GLN A 207 1.75 5.09 10.06
N PHE A 208 1.74 4.25 9.03
CA PHE A 208 2.06 2.83 9.15
C PHE A 208 3.57 2.64 9.09
N SER A 209 4.14 1.90 10.05
CA SER A 209 5.55 1.56 10.03
C SER A 209 5.76 0.06 10.24
N ALA A 210 6.66 -0.53 9.46
CA ALA A 210 7.15 -1.89 9.66
C ALA A 210 8.47 -1.83 10.46
N ILE A 211 8.42 -2.25 11.72
CA ILE A 211 9.54 -2.19 12.68
C ILE A 211 9.85 -3.63 13.12
N PRO A 212 11.12 -4.01 13.34
CA PRO A 212 11.43 -5.31 13.92
C PRO A 212 10.67 -5.55 15.24
N TYR A 213 9.96 -6.67 15.33
CA TYR A 213 9.01 -6.98 16.40
C TYR A 213 9.65 -7.02 17.79
N PHE A 214 10.94 -7.38 17.87
CA PHE A 214 11.67 -7.38 19.15
C PHE A 214 11.69 -6.01 19.85
N TYR A 215 11.65 -4.90 19.10
CA TYR A 215 11.58 -3.58 19.72
C TYR A 215 10.25 -3.39 20.44
N LYS A 216 9.15 -3.93 19.90
CA LYS A 216 7.81 -3.84 20.49
C LYS A 216 7.59 -4.83 21.64
N VAL A 217 8.16 -6.02 21.58
CA VAL A 217 8.14 -6.96 22.72
C VAL A 217 8.88 -6.36 23.93
N ARG A 218 10.06 -5.77 23.72
CA ARG A 218 10.79 -5.08 24.80
C ARG A 218 10.03 -3.88 25.37
N GLU A 219 9.33 -3.14 24.52
CA GLU A 219 8.52 -1.99 24.95
C GLU A 219 7.30 -2.44 25.77
N TYR A 220 6.48 -3.35 25.22
CA TYR A 220 5.19 -3.68 25.84
C TYR A 220 5.25 -4.80 26.88
N ASN A 221 6.07 -5.82 26.68
CA ASN A 221 6.18 -6.94 27.61
C ASN A 221 7.24 -6.66 28.70
N ASP A 222 8.46 -6.30 28.31
CA ASP A 222 9.55 -6.15 29.30
C ASP A 222 9.50 -4.82 30.07
N PHE A 223 9.06 -3.72 29.44
CA PHE A 223 9.06 -2.39 30.06
C PHE A 223 7.68 -2.00 30.64
N GLU A 224 6.59 -2.32 29.95
CA GLU A 224 5.23 -2.03 30.41
C GLU A 224 4.53 -3.21 31.14
N SER A 225 5.10 -4.43 31.12
CA SER A 225 4.54 -5.65 31.76
C SER A 225 3.10 -5.98 31.34
N ARG A 226 2.82 -5.92 30.02
CA ARG A 226 1.47 -6.11 29.47
C ARG A 226 1.28 -7.51 28.89
N ASP A 227 0.07 -8.02 29.05
CA ASP A 227 -0.39 -9.24 28.39
C ASP A 227 -0.56 -8.99 26.89
N LEU A 228 0.02 -9.89 26.08
CA LEU A 228 -0.13 -9.90 24.62
C LEU A 228 -1.06 -11.04 24.22
N TRP A 229 -2.12 -10.68 23.51
CA TRP A 229 -3.07 -11.63 22.91
C TRP A 229 -2.78 -11.74 21.43
N GLU A 230 -2.52 -12.95 20.97
CA GLU A 230 -2.14 -13.24 19.58
C GLU A 230 -3.23 -14.07 18.90
N TYR A 231 -3.54 -13.73 17.65
CA TYR A 231 -4.49 -14.44 16.82
C TYR A 231 -3.97 -14.56 15.39
N ASP A 232 -3.64 -15.79 14.97
CA ASP A 232 -3.14 -16.07 13.63
C ASP A 232 -4.27 -15.93 12.60
N LEU A 233 -4.06 -15.06 11.60
CA LEU A 233 -5.03 -14.85 10.54
C LEU A 233 -4.95 -15.99 9.52
N SER A 234 -6.10 -16.57 9.18
CA SER A 234 -6.20 -17.60 8.15
C SER A 234 -6.17 -16.97 6.74
N LEU A 235 -4.98 -16.48 6.34
CA LEU A 235 -4.74 -15.87 5.03
C LEU A 235 -4.05 -16.86 4.07
N THR A 236 -4.40 -16.79 2.78
CA THR A 236 -3.65 -17.51 1.75
C THR A 236 -2.31 -16.83 1.44
N PRO A 237 -1.34 -17.52 0.82
CA PRO A 237 -0.07 -16.91 0.44
C PRO A 237 -0.23 -15.65 -0.42
N GLU A 238 -1.23 -15.62 -1.31
CA GLU A 238 -1.54 -14.46 -2.16
C GLU A 238 -2.09 -13.29 -1.34
N GLN A 239 -2.88 -13.57 -0.30
CA GLN A 239 -3.40 -12.55 0.60
C GLN A 239 -2.29 -11.97 1.50
N VAL A 240 -1.38 -12.82 2.00
CA VAL A 240 -0.19 -12.37 2.74
C VAL A 240 0.67 -11.48 1.84
N ALA A 241 0.92 -11.91 0.60
CA ALA A 241 1.65 -11.11 -0.39
C ALA A 241 1.01 -9.74 -0.64
N LEU A 242 -0.33 -9.70 -0.76
CA LEU A 242 -1.07 -8.46 -0.94
C LEU A 242 -0.96 -7.54 0.29
N VAL A 243 -1.01 -8.08 1.52
CA VAL A 243 -0.82 -7.31 2.75
C VAL A 243 0.57 -6.68 2.78
N VAL A 244 1.62 -7.46 2.50
CA VAL A 244 3.01 -6.95 2.46
C VAL A 244 3.17 -5.88 1.39
N ALA A 245 2.62 -6.11 0.19
CA ALA A 245 2.63 -5.12 -0.88
C ALA A 245 1.89 -3.84 -0.49
N HIS A 246 0.78 -3.94 0.25
CA HIS A 246 -0.01 -2.78 0.66
C HIS A 246 0.73 -1.96 1.72
N ILE A 247 1.41 -2.61 2.67
CA ILE A 247 2.24 -1.94 3.66
C ILE A 247 3.31 -1.07 2.99
N TRP A 248 3.89 -1.54 1.88
CA TRP A 248 4.81 -0.75 1.07
C TRP A 248 4.15 0.54 0.53
N GLU A 249 2.94 0.44 -0.02
CA GLU A 249 2.21 1.62 -0.52
C GLU A 249 1.94 2.65 0.59
N LEU A 250 1.54 2.14 1.77
CA LEU A 250 1.22 2.96 2.94
C LEU A 250 2.42 3.70 3.51
N GLY A 251 3.64 3.18 3.34
CA GLY A 251 4.87 3.85 3.80
C GLY A 251 5.11 5.21 3.16
N SER A 252 4.39 5.56 2.08
CA SER A 252 4.49 6.85 1.39
C SER A 252 3.40 7.87 1.74
N THR A 253 2.46 7.53 2.64
CA THR A 253 1.32 8.39 3.00
C THR A 253 1.14 8.51 4.51
N GLN A 254 0.38 9.52 4.92
CA GLN A 254 -0.07 9.72 6.30
C GLN A 254 -1.59 9.75 6.35
N PHE A 255 -2.13 9.68 7.56
CA PHE A 255 -3.55 9.66 7.89
C PHE A 255 -3.79 10.51 9.14
N PRO A 256 -4.97 11.14 9.31
CA PRO A 256 -5.38 11.74 10.58
C PRO A 256 -5.33 10.71 11.73
N TYR A 257 -4.65 11.05 12.83
CA TYR A 257 -4.56 10.22 14.03
C TYR A 257 -5.27 10.88 15.19
N TYR A 258 -6.28 10.19 15.72
CA TYR A 258 -7.12 10.59 16.85
C TYR A 258 -6.63 9.96 18.17
#